data_AF-A0A956NV90-F1
#
_entry.id   AF-A0A956NV90-F1
#
_cell.length_a   1.000
_cell.length_b   1.000
_cell.length_c   1.000
_cell.angle_alpha   90.00
_cell.angle_beta   90.00
_cell.angle_gamma   90.00
#
_symmetry.space_group_name_H-M   'P 1'
#
loop_
_entity.id
_entity.type
_entity.pdbx_description
1 polymer ?
#
loop_
_entity_poly.entity_id
_entity_poly.type
_entity_poly.pdbx_seq_one_letter_code
_entity_poly.pdbx_strand_id
1 'polypeptide(L)' 'LAAKEAVYKALQQLPGSRPVSWRDIGVRRLPDGRPEVVLTGRAAEVLAPHRVTIHLSISHSRDVAAAVAILES' A
#
# COMPACT_ATOMS: atom_id res chain seq x y z
N LEU A 1 9.52 -0.90 -5.43
CA LEU A 1 9.10 -2.29 -5.15
C LEU A 1 8.64 -2.45 -3.71
N ALA A 2 9.52 -2.24 -2.71
CA ALA A 2 9.23 -2.42 -1.28
C ALA A 2 7.89 -1.81 -0.82
N ALA A 3 7.59 -0.57 -1.20
CA ALA A 3 6.33 0.08 -0.81
C ALA A 3 5.08 -0.65 -1.33
N LYS A 4 5.08 -1.07 -2.61
CA LYS A 4 3.96 -1.82 -3.19
C LYS A 4 3.80 -3.19 -2.52
N GLU A 5 4.91 -3.85 -2.20
CA GLU A 5 4.88 -5.15 -1.51
C GLU A 5 4.40 -5.04 -0.06
N ALA A 6 4.81 -3.99 0.65
CA ALA A 6 4.33 -3.72 2.01
C ALA A 6 2.81 -3.50 2.02
N VAL A 7 2.30 -2.69 1.08
CA VAL A 7 0.86 -2.46 0.92
C VAL A 7 0.14 -3.75 0.53
N TYR A 8 0.66 -4.51 -0.45
CA TYR A 8 0.08 -5.80 -0.84
C TYR A 8 -0.07 -6.72 0.38
N LYS A 9 1.01 -6.89 1.17
CA LYS A 9 1.00 -7.71 2.39
C LYS A 9 -0.01 -7.22 3.42
N ALA A 10 -0.10 -5.90 3.63
CA ALA A 10 -1.10 -5.33 4.53
C ALA A 10 -2.52 -5.67 4.06
N LEU A 11 -2.83 -5.52 2.77
CA LEU A 11 -4.14 -5.84 2.18
C LEU A 11 -4.53 -7.32 2.33
N GLN A 12 -3.57 -8.25 2.47
CA GLN A 12 -3.85 -9.70 2.56
C GLN A 12 -4.70 -10.10 3.78
N GLN A 13 -4.81 -9.25 4.81
CA GLN A 13 -5.69 -9.50 5.94
C GLN A 13 -7.18 -9.28 5.61
N LEU A 14 -7.48 -8.58 4.51
CA LEU A 14 -8.84 -8.28 4.08
C LEU A 14 -9.40 -9.42 3.20
N PRO A 15 -10.69 -9.76 3.30
CA PRO A 15 -11.31 -10.77 2.44
C PRO A 15 -11.20 -10.43 0.95
N GLY A 16 -10.87 -11.43 0.12
CA GLY A 16 -10.85 -11.27 -1.34
C GLY A 16 -9.65 -10.51 -1.92
N SER A 17 -8.61 -10.29 -1.11
CA SER A 17 -7.33 -9.63 -1.45
C SER A 17 -6.35 -10.49 -2.26
N ARG A 18 -6.47 -11.83 -2.21
CA ARG A 18 -5.56 -12.77 -2.94
C ARG A 18 -5.31 -12.45 -4.42
N PRO A 19 -6.29 -12.04 -5.25
CA PRO A 19 -6.06 -11.75 -6.66
C PRO A 19 -5.60 -10.31 -6.95
N VAL A 20 -5.29 -9.49 -5.93
CA VAL A 20 -4.82 -8.11 -6.14
C VAL A 20 -3.52 -8.09 -6.94
N SER A 21 -3.49 -7.32 -8.03
CA SER A 21 -2.28 -7.14 -8.82
C SER A 21 -1.36 -6.08 -8.21
N TRP A 22 -0.04 -6.23 -8.37
CA TRP A 22 0.91 -5.17 -8.00
C TRP A 22 0.71 -3.88 -8.84
N ARG A 23 0.04 -3.99 -10.00
CA ARG A 23 -0.32 -2.83 -10.84
C ARG A 23 -1.45 -2.01 -10.24
N ASP A 24 -2.32 -2.65 -9.45
CA ASP A 24 -3.44 -2.00 -8.76
C ASP A 24 -2.97 -1.16 -7.57
N ILE A 25 -1.71 -1.31 -7.14
CA ILE A 25 -1.09 -0.61 -6.02
C ILE A 25 -0.11 0.43 -6.56
N GLY A 26 -0.46 1.70 -6.43
CA GLY A 26 0.38 2.86 -6.71
C GLY A 26 0.90 3.52 -5.44
N VAL A 27 1.99 4.27 -5.58
CA VAL A 27 2.51 5.16 -4.54
C VAL A 27 2.89 6.48 -5.20
N ARG A 28 2.39 7.60 -4.67
CA ARG A 28 2.81 8.95 -5.10
C ARG A 28 3.42 9.70 -3.94
N ARG A 29 4.25 10.70 -4.25
CA ARG A 29 4.81 11.62 -3.26
C ARG A 29 3.92 12.86 -3.18
N LEU A 30 3.48 13.21 -1.98
CA LEU A 30 2.74 14.44 -1.71
C LEU A 30 3.69 15.66 -1.71
N PRO A 31 3.17 16.90 -1.83
CA PRO A 31 4.00 18.11 -1.83
C PRO A 31 4.87 18.28 -0.58
N ASP A 32 4.40 17.80 0.58
CA ASP A 32 5.15 17.79 1.84
C ASP A 32 6.18 16.65 1.94
N GLY A 33 6.33 15.86 0.88
CA GLY A 33 7.27 14.77 0.78
C GLY A 33 6.76 13.43 1.30
N ARG A 34 5.59 13.36 1.95
CA ARG A 34 5.04 12.09 2.45
C ARG A 34 4.65 11.15 1.31
N PRO A 35 4.86 9.83 1.44
CA PRO A 35 4.34 8.87 0.48
C PRO A 35 2.85 8.62 0.73
N GLU A 36 2.06 8.58 -0.33
CA GLU A 36 0.64 8.25 -0.29
C GLU A 36 0.36 7.05 -1.19
N VAL A 37 -0.44 6.11 -0.69
CA VAL A 37 -0.86 4.92 -1.43
C VAL A 37 -2.06 5.27 -2.31
N VAL A 38 -1.99 4.89 -3.58
CA VAL A 38 -3.08 5.06 -4.54
C VAL A 38 -3.52 3.68 -4.99
N LEU A 39 -4.74 3.28 -4.64
CA LEU A 39 -5.28 1.99 -5.06
C LEU A 39 -6.22 2.16 -6.26
N THR A 40 -6.18 1.19 -7.15
CA THR A 40 -7.07 1.08 -8.31
C THR A 40 -7.57 -0.36 -8.44
N GLY A 41 -8.50 -0.60 -9.38
CA GLY A 41 -8.98 -1.95 -9.72
C GLY A 41 -9.33 -2.78 -8.48
N ARG A 42 -8.82 -4.02 -8.45
CA ARG A 42 -9.16 -4.97 -7.38
C ARG A 42 -8.71 -4.51 -6.00
N ALA A 43 -7.59 -3.78 -5.89
CA ALA A 43 -7.11 -3.30 -4.59
C ALA A 43 -8.06 -2.26 -3.98
N ALA A 44 -8.59 -1.35 -4.80
CA ALA A 44 -9.55 -0.34 -4.36
C ALA A 44 -10.89 -0.99 -3.97
N GLU A 45 -11.37 -1.95 -4.76
CA GLU A 45 -12.60 -2.71 -4.46
C GLU A 45 -12.51 -3.46 -3.13
N VAL A 46 -11.36 -4.11 -2.87
CA VAL A 46 -11.15 -4.86 -1.62
C VAL A 46 -11.13 -3.92 -0.43
N LEU A 47 -10.52 -2.74 -0.54
CA LEU A 47 -10.42 -1.81 0.58
C LEU A 47 -11.75 -1.09 0.87
N ALA A 48 -12.54 -0.77 -0.16
CA ALA A 48 -13.71 0.11 -0.06
C ALA A 48 -14.73 -0.22 1.06
N PRO A 49 -15.03 -1.50 1.39
CA PRO A 49 -15.95 -1.83 2.48
C PRO A 49 -15.36 -1.61 3.89
N HIS A 50 -14.04 -1.48 3.98
CA HIS A 50 -13.31 -1.32 5.24
C HIS A 50 -12.99 0.17 5.41
N ARG A 51 -13.54 0.80 6.46
CA ARG A 51 -13.27 2.20 6.78
C ARG A 51 -11.88 2.37 7.39
N VAL A 52 -10.85 2.07 6.60
CA VAL A 52 -9.46 2.03 7.06
C VAL A 52 -8.57 2.99 6.30
N THR A 53 -7.61 3.56 7.01
CA THR A 53 -6.57 4.43 6.45
C THR A 53 -5.29 3.61 6.23
N ILE A 54 -4.62 3.83 5.09
CA ILE A 54 -3.31 3.22 4.83
C ILE A 54 -2.21 4.22 5.18
N HIS A 55 -1.39 3.87 6.18
CA HIS A 55 -0.16 4.58 6.49
C HIS A 55 1.02 3.90 5.81
N LEU A 56 1.89 4.68 5.17
CA LEU A 56 3.08 4.17 4.49
C LEU A 56 4.33 4.94 4.93
N SER A 57 5.37 4.20 5.29
CA SER A 57 6.71 4.74 5.50
C SER A 57 7.71 4.00 4.62
N ILE A 58 8.66 4.73 4.05
CA ILE A 58 9.67 4.21 3.14
C ILE A 58 11.04 4.69 3.62
N SER A 59 12.00 3.78 3.69
CA SER A 59 13.40 4.09 3.96
C SER A 59 14.29 3.36 2.96
N HIS A 60 15.40 3.96 2.56
CA HIS A 60 16.37 3.31 1.70
C HIS A 60 17.79 3.72 2.04
N SER A 61 18.73 2.84 1.75
CA SER A 61 20.16 3.10 1.76
C SER A 61 20.72 2.80 0.37
N ARG A 62 22.05 2.63 0.26
CA ARG A 62 22.72 2.26 -1.00
C ARG A 62 22.24 0.90 -1.53
N ASP A 63 22.08 -0.07 -0.63
CA ASP A 63 21.92 -1.48 -1.00
C ASP A 63 20.52 -2.03 -0.73
N VAL A 64 19.73 -1.35 0.10
CA VAL A 64 18.40 -1.82 0.51
C VAL A 64 17.35 -0.73 0.46
N ALA A 65 16.13 -1.13 0.12
CA ALA A 65 14.93 -0.34 0.33
C ALA A 65 13.95 -1.14 1.20
N ALA A 66 13.40 -0.49 2.21
CA ALA A 66 12.42 -1.05 3.12
C ALA A 66 11.17 -0.16 3.12
N ALA A 67 10.02 -0.78 3.40
CA ALA A 67 8.78 -0.06 3.59
C ALA A 67 7.90 -0.77 4.62
N VAL A 68 7.11 0.02 5.34
CA VAL A 68 6.10 -0.47 6.28
C VAL A 68 4.77 0.13 5.86
N ALA A 69 3.73 -0.72 5.77
CA ALA A 69 2.37 -0.30 5.52
C ALA A 69 1.46 -0.80 6.65
N ILE A 70 0.59 0.07 7.15
CA ILE A 70 -0.36 -0.23 8.23
C ILE A 70 -1.76 0.12 7.74
N LEU A 71 -2.71 -0.77 7.99
CA LEU A 71 -4.15 -0.50 7.86
C LEU A 71 -4.68 -0.15 9.25
N GLU A 72 -5.14 1.08 9.44
CA GLU A 72 -5.72 1.58 10.70
C GLU A 72 -7.22 1.76 10.54
N SER A 73 -8.02 1.29 11.51
CA SER A 73 -9.50 1.33 11.55
C SER A 73 -10.03 2.25 12.62
#